data_AF-A0A921JQQ5-F1
#
_entry.id   AF-A0A921JQQ5-F1
#
_cell.length_a   1.000
_cell.length_b   1.000
_cell.length_c   1.000
_cell.angle_alpha   90.00
_cell.angle_beta   90.00
_cell.angle_gamma   90.00
#
_symmetry.space_group_name_H-M   'P 1'
#
loop_
_entity.id
_entity.type
_entity.pdbx_description
1 polymer ?
#
loop_
_entity_poly.entity_id
_entity_poly.type
_entity_poly.pdbx_seq_one_letter_code
_entity_poly.pdbx_strand_id
1 'polypeptide(L)'
;LSATDPRAVTIKEVFDSVWLRVLDLPGAVTHRAFDSDGEVTLRVIDDMGYCDGTWLLRVRDGAGSAERVSDEAAIEVRVEDLAQVWLGHRSVTDLARSGALTGTGDGINVLHRLLAWTTPAYNVATF
;
A
#
# COMPACT_ATOMS: atom_id res chain seq x y z
N LEU A 1 -26.79 -22.56 -6.60
CA LEU A 1 -26.41 -23.16 -5.29
C LEU A 1 -24.91 -23.43 -5.15
N SER A 2 -24.13 -23.64 -6.22
CA SER A 2 -22.66 -23.82 -6.13
C SER A 2 -21.89 -22.57 -5.67
N ALA A 3 -22.33 -21.35 -6.01
CA ALA A 3 -21.62 -20.12 -5.65
C ALA A 3 -21.66 -19.75 -4.16
N THR A 4 -22.44 -20.46 -3.34
CA THR A 4 -22.56 -20.24 -1.88
C THR A 4 -21.63 -21.14 -1.06
N ASP A 5 -21.10 -22.22 -1.64
CA ASP A 5 -20.09 -23.06 -0.97
C ASP A 5 -18.71 -22.79 -1.60
N PRO A 6 -17.82 -22.05 -0.92
CA PRO A 6 -16.48 -21.77 -1.45
C PRO A 6 -15.66 -23.05 -1.68
N ARG A 7 -15.99 -24.17 -1.02
CA ARG A 7 -15.30 -25.46 -1.24
C ARG A 7 -15.70 -26.14 -2.54
N ALA A 8 -16.82 -25.74 -3.15
CA ALA A 8 -17.25 -26.21 -4.45
C ALA A 8 -16.59 -25.42 -5.61
N VAL A 9 -15.81 -24.38 -5.31
CA VAL A 9 -15.07 -23.56 -6.29
C VAL A 9 -13.63 -24.07 -6.38
N THR A 10 -13.16 -24.35 -7.60
CA THR A 10 -11.75 -24.69 -7.87
C THR A 10 -11.05 -23.52 -8.55
N ILE A 11 -10.05 -22.96 -7.88
CA ILE A 11 -9.13 -21.98 -8.49
C ILE A 11 -8.23 -22.72 -9.47
N LYS A 12 -8.28 -22.34 -10.75
CA LYS A 12 -7.47 -22.98 -11.80
C LYS A 12 -6.09 -22.34 -11.93
N GLU A 13 -6.00 -21.04 -11.69
CA GLU A 13 -4.79 -20.24 -11.89
C GLU A 13 -4.82 -18.98 -11.02
N VAL A 14 -3.64 -18.53 -10.60
CA VAL A 14 -3.40 -17.24 -9.95
C VAL A 14 -2.15 -16.66 -10.62
N PHE A 15 -2.25 -15.45 -11.17
CA PHE A 15 -1.14 -14.77 -11.85
C PHE A 15 -1.24 -13.26 -11.67
N ASP A 16 -0.11 -12.57 -11.84
CA ASP A 16 -0.03 -11.11 -11.72
C ASP A 16 -0.50 -10.45 -13.02
N SER A 17 -1.67 -9.81 -12.97
CA SER A 17 -2.26 -9.16 -14.16
C SER A 17 -1.85 -7.70 -14.35
N VAL A 18 -1.42 -7.00 -13.29
CA VAL A 18 -1.06 -5.57 -13.32
C VAL A 18 0.13 -5.32 -12.39
N TRP A 19 1.04 -4.49 -12.88
CA TRP A 19 2.13 -3.93 -12.08
C TRP A 19 1.94 -2.43 -11.96
N LEU A 20 2.10 -1.90 -10.74
CA LEU A 20 2.06 -0.46 -10.45
C LEU A 20 3.47 -0.01 -10.05
N ARG A 21 3.82 1.22 -10.43
CA ARG A 21 4.93 1.96 -9.82
C ARG A 21 4.45 3.35 -9.44
N VAL A 22 4.66 3.72 -8.18
CA VAL A 22 4.41 5.10 -7.73
C VAL A 22 5.57 5.98 -8.20
N LEU A 23 5.28 6.99 -9.01
CA LEU A 23 6.27 7.95 -9.53
C LEU A 23 6.16 9.33 -8.88
N ASP A 24 5.00 9.63 -8.31
CA ASP A 24 4.72 10.87 -7.59
C ASP A 24 3.87 10.50 -6.37
N LEU A 25 4.52 10.33 -5.22
CA LEU A 25 3.82 9.93 -4.00
C LEU A 25 2.81 11.00 -3.53
N PRO A 26 3.15 12.30 -3.47
CA PRO A 26 2.16 13.35 -3.20
C PRO A 26 0.97 13.33 -4.15
N GLY A 27 1.22 13.23 -5.45
CA GLY A 27 0.16 13.15 -6.46
C GLY A 27 -0.72 11.91 -6.28
N ALA A 28 -0.12 10.75 -6.08
CA ALA A 28 -0.83 9.49 -5.89
C ALA A 28 -1.69 9.51 -4.63
N VAL A 29 -1.15 10.00 -3.51
CA VAL A 29 -1.88 10.10 -2.24
C VAL A 29 -3.06 11.08 -2.35
N THR A 30 -2.85 12.23 -2.96
CA THR A 30 -3.90 13.27 -3.10
C THR A 30 -5.09 12.77 -3.93
N HIS A 31 -4.85 11.92 -4.93
CA HIS A 31 -5.90 11.38 -5.81
C HIS A 31 -6.44 10.02 -5.32
N ARG A 32 -5.99 9.53 -4.17
CA ARG A 32 -6.48 8.30 -3.54
C ARG A 32 -7.46 8.66 -2.42
N ALA A 33 -8.61 7.99 -2.39
CA ALA A 33 -9.52 8.02 -1.24
C ALA A 33 -9.04 7.04 -0.15
N PHE A 34 -9.28 7.39 1.11
CA PHE A 34 -8.89 6.60 2.27
C PHE A 34 -10.11 6.33 3.16
N ASP A 35 -10.24 5.10 3.66
CA ASP A 35 -11.33 4.67 4.55
C ASP A 35 -11.03 4.90 6.04
N SER A 36 -9.83 5.41 6.36
CA SER A 36 -9.38 5.61 7.74
C SER A 36 -8.44 6.78 7.83
N ASP A 37 -8.59 7.58 8.88
CA ASP A 37 -7.73 8.70 9.20
C ASP A 37 -6.52 8.28 10.04
N GLY A 38 -5.46 9.08 9.98
CA GLY A 38 -4.22 8.85 10.73
C GLY A 38 -3.01 9.48 10.06
N GLU A 39 -1.85 9.33 10.68
CA GLU A 39 -0.59 9.81 10.11
C GLU A 39 0.58 8.89 10.46
N VAL A 40 1.53 8.77 9.54
CA VAL A 40 2.72 7.92 9.70
C VAL A 40 3.88 8.46 8.87
N THR A 41 5.09 8.45 9.43
CA THR A 41 6.33 8.75 8.70
C THR A 41 6.88 7.50 8.04
N LEU A 42 7.18 7.59 6.75
CA LEU A 42 7.63 6.47 5.93
C LEU A 42 8.89 6.86 5.15
N ARG A 43 9.95 6.08 5.26
CA ARG A 43 11.11 6.12 4.39
C ARG A 43 10.80 5.25 3.17
N VAL A 44 10.61 5.87 2.01
CA VAL A 44 10.55 5.16 0.73
C VAL A 44 11.95 5.07 0.16
N ILE A 45 12.47 3.86 0.00
CA ILE A 45 13.68 3.60 -0.79
C ILE A 45 13.27 3.46 -2.25
N ASP A 46 13.82 4.31 -3.12
CA ASP A 46 13.58 4.24 -4.56
C ASP A 46 14.89 4.45 -5.33
N ASP A 47 15.40 3.38 -5.91
CA ASP A 47 16.67 3.40 -6.66
C ASP A 47 16.62 4.29 -7.92
N MET A 48 15.43 4.64 -8.40
CA MET A 48 15.24 5.59 -9.51
C MET A 48 15.06 7.04 -9.04
N GLY A 49 14.90 7.27 -7.74
CA GLY A 49 14.87 8.59 -7.13
C GLY A 49 13.57 9.39 -7.29
N TYR A 50 12.50 8.82 -7.86
CA TYR A 50 11.23 9.54 -8.04
C TYR A 50 10.52 9.79 -6.72
N CYS A 51 10.45 8.76 -5.88
CA CYS A 51 9.83 8.81 -4.56
C CYS A 51 10.84 8.71 -3.41
N ASP A 52 12.15 8.64 -3.68
CA ASP A 52 13.15 8.39 -2.64
C ASP A 52 13.14 9.50 -1.60
N GLY A 53 12.73 9.19 -0.38
CA GLY A 53 12.80 10.13 0.74
C GLY A 53 12.05 9.65 1.95
N THR A 54 12.01 10.50 2.98
CA THR A 54 11.10 10.33 4.11
C THR A 54 9.89 11.23 3.91
N TRP A 55 8.71 10.65 4.08
CA TRP A 55 7.43 11.28 3.84
C TRP A 55 6.55 11.15 5.07
N LEU A 56 5.83 12.20 5.42
CA LEU A 56 4.70 12.14 6.32
C LEU A 56 3.44 11.90 5.49
N LEU A 57 2.92 10.69 5.55
CA LEU A 57 1.58 10.38 5.04
C LEU A 57 0.57 10.77 6.10
N ARG A 58 -0.38 11.63 5.74
CA ARG A 58 -1.45 12.06 6.61
C ARG A 58 -2.78 11.91 5.89
N VAL A 59 -3.77 11.39 6.60
CA VAL A 59 -5.14 11.27 6.13
C VAL A 59 -6.07 11.92 7.15
N ARG A 60 -6.91 12.83 6.67
CA ARG A 60 -7.95 13.51 7.45
C ARG A 60 -9.22 13.58 6.63
N ASP A 61 -10.34 13.21 7.24
CA ASP A 61 -11.65 13.16 6.60
C ASP A 61 -11.62 12.36 5.28
N GLY A 62 -10.84 11.27 5.25
CA GLY A 62 -10.65 10.41 4.07
C GLY A 62 -9.80 11.00 2.93
N ALA A 63 -9.26 12.21 3.10
CA ALA A 63 -8.37 12.86 2.14
C ALA A 63 -6.90 12.73 2.59
N GLY A 64 -6.05 12.26 1.67
CA GLY A 64 -4.62 12.06 1.93
C GLY A 64 -3.74 13.22 1.49
N SER A 65 -2.64 13.43 2.21
CA SER A 65 -1.47 14.19 1.75
C SER A 65 -0.18 13.45 2.07
N ALA A 66 0.85 13.66 1.25
CA ALA A 66 2.22 13.23 1.55
C ALA A 66 3.17 14.41 1.43
N GLU A 67 3.87 14.70 2.53
CA GLU A 67 4.80 15.82 2.62
C GLU A 67 6.19 15.28 2.95
N ARG A 68 7.23 15.79 2.27
CA ARG A 68 8.59 15.40 2.58
C ARG A 68 8.99 15.96 3.95
N VAL A 69 9.59 15.14 4.78
CA VAL A 69 10.04 15.50 6.13
C VAL A 69 11.47 15.02 6.38
N SER A 70 12.13 15.59 7.39
CA SER A 70 13.44 15.16 7.87
C SER A 70 13.39 14.35 9.18
N ASP A 71 12.19 14.09 9.69
CA ASP A 71 11.97 13.33 10.93
C ASP A 71 12.35 11.85 10.77
N GLU A 72 12.50 11.17 11.90
CA GLU A 72 12.70 9.72 11.92
C GLU A 72 11.49 9.00 11.32
N ALA A 73 11.76 8.05 10.42
CA ALA A 73 10.72 7.27 9.78
C ALA A 73 10.25 6.16 10.72
N ALA A 74 8.95 6.07 10.97
CA ALA A 74 8.35 4.97 11.73
C ALA A 74 8.39 3.65 10.94
N ILE A 75 8.51 3.73 9.62
CA ILE A 75 8.51 2.62 8.66
C ILE A 75 9.55 2.87 7.57
N GLU A 76 10.21 1.82 7.12
CA GLU A 76 11.01 1.79 5.90
C GLU A 76 10.47 0.74 4.92
N VAL A 77 10.31 1.12 3.65
CA VAL A 77 9.75 0.28 2.60
C VAL A 77 10.36 0.64 1.25
N ARG A 78 10.52 -0.33 0.36
CA ARG A 78 10.93 -0.08 -1.03
C ARG A 78 9.73 0.32 -1.89
N VAL A 79 9.94 1.13 -2.92
CA VAL A 79 8.83 1.64 -3.76
C VAL A 79 8.04 0.51 -4.46
N GLU A 80 8.71 -0.57 -4.83
CA GLU A 80 8.08 -1.78 -5.39
C GLU A 80 7.13 -2.46 -4.39
N ASP A 81 7.52 -2.54 -3.11
CA ASP A 81 6.70 -3.14 -2.06
C ASP A 81 5.54 -2.21 -1.67
N LEU A 82 5.77 -0.89 -1.68
CA LEU A 82 4.72 0.10 -1.50
C LEU A 82 3.65 -0.05 -2.60
N ALA A 83 4.03 -0.33 -3.84
CA ALA A 83 3.06 -0.54 -4.92
C ALA A 83 2.18 -1.78 -4.71
N GLN A 84 2.70 -2.84 -4.10
CA GLN A 84 1.95 -4.07 -3.78
C GLN A 84 0.84 -3.81 -2.77
N VAL A 85 1.12 -3.02 -1.73
CA VAL A 85 0.09 -2.62 -0.74
C VAL A 85 -0.85 -1.55 -1.28
N TRP A 86 -0.37 -0.71 -2.20
CA TRP A 86 -1.18 0.34 -2.81
C TRP A 86 -2.39 -0.20 -3.58
N LEU A 87 -2.21 -1.32 -4.29
CA LEU A 87 -3.27 -2.06 -4.99
C LEU A 87 -4.03 -3.05 -4.09
N GLY A 88 -3.60 -3.24 -2.84
CA GLY A 88 -4.17 -4.24 -1.94
C GLY A 88 -3.83 -5.70 -2.31
N HIS A 89 -2.79 -5.94 -3.12
CA HIS A 89 -2.34 -7.30 -3.46
C HIS A 89 -1.72 -8.01 -2.25
N ARG A 90 -0.99 -7.25 -1.44
CA ARG A 90 -0.44 -7.68 -0.14
C ARG A 90 -0.93 -6.73 0.95
N SER A 91 -1.09 -7.24 2.17
CA SER A 91 -1.27 -6.35 3.31
C SER A 91 0.07 -5.82 3.81
N VAL A 92 0.07 -4.63 4.43
CA VAL A 92 1.25 -4.07 5.11
C VAL A 92 1.80 -5.05 6.15
N THR A 93 0.93 -5.77 6.86
CA THR A 93 1.34 -6.80 7.82
C THR A 93 2.03 -8.00 7.16
N ASP A 94 1.65 -8.37 5.94
CA ASP A 94 2.33 -9.46 5.22
C ASP A 94 3.72 -9.04 4.75
N LEU A 95 3.90 -7.78 4.33
CA LEU A 95 5.22 -7.26 3.97
C LEU A 95 6.14 -7.21 5.20
N ALA A 96 5.61 -6.78 6.35
CA ALA A 96 6.35 -6.77 7.60
C ALA A 96 6.78 -8.18 8.01
N ARG A 97 5.88 -9.16 7.92
CA ARG A 97 6.18 -10.56 8.24
C ARG A 97 7.21 -11.19 7.29
N SER A 98 7.22 -10.79 6.02
CA SER A 98 8.22 -11.28 5.05
C SER A 98 9.54 -10.50 5.08
N GLY A 99 9.65 -9.45 5.90
CA GLY A 99 10.83 -8.59 5.97
C GLY A 99 11.00 -7.63 4.79
N ALA A 100 9.98 -7.48 3.94
CA ALA A 100 9.99 -6.55 2.81
C ALA A 100 9.69 -5.10 3.25
N LEU A 101 9.11 -4.94 4.44
CA LEU A 101 8.87 -3.68 5.12
C LEU A 101 9.35 -3.81 6.56
N THR A 102 9.98 -2.78 7.10
CA THR A 102 10.41 -2.75 8.50
C THR A 102 9.89 -1.50 9.19
N GLY A 103 9.75 -1.52 10.51
CA GLY A 103 9.24 -0.37 11.25
C GLY A 103 8.74 -0.73 12.64
N THR A 104 8.25 0.28 13.33
CA THR A 104 7.59 0.11 14.63
C THR A 104 6.26 -0.63 14.48
N GLY A 105 5.85 -1.39 15.51
CA GLY A 105 4.56 -2.08 15.51
C GLY A 105 3.38 -1.11 15.32
N ASP A 106 3.43 0.05 15.96
CA ASP A 106 2.40 1.09 15.83
C ASP A 106 2.39 1.70 14.43
N GLY A 107 3.55 2.01 13.86
CA GLY A 107 3.67 2.49 12.48
C GLY A 107 3.05 1.49 11.49
N ILE A 108 3.46 0.22 11.56
CA ILE A 108 2.92 -0.86 10.72
C ILE A 108 1.39 -0.93 10.83
N ASN A 109 0.86 -0.86 12.04
CA ASN A 109 -0.59 -0.89 12.27
C ASN A 109 -1.32 0.33 11.70
N VAL A 110 -0.74 1.53 11.82
CA VAL A 110 -1.31 2.75 11.21
C VAL A 110 -1.30 2.63 9.70
N LEU A 111 -0.16 2.33 9.08
CA LEU A 111 -0.04 2.22 7.63
C LEU A 111 -0.96 1.12 7.07
N HIS A 112 -1.09 -0.01 7.77
CA HIS A 112 -2.02 -1.07 7.40
C HIS A 112 -3.45 -0.57 7.30
N ARG A 113 -3.92 0.24 8.28
CA ARG A 113 -5.28 0.80 8.24
C ARG A 113 -5.44 1.84 7.13
N LEU A 114 -4.46 2.72 6.94
CA LEU A 114 -4.53 3.75 5.88
C LEU A 114 -4.57 3.13 4.47
N LEU A 115 -3.83 2.04 4.25
CA LEU A 115 -3.73 1.41 2.93
C LEU A 115 -4.68 0.22 2.74
N ALA A 116 -5.47 -0.15 3.75
CA ALA A 116 -6.45 -1.22 3.63
C ALA A 116 -7.46 -0.92 2.50
N TRP A 117 -7.82 -1.95 1.76
CA TRP A 117 -8.98 -1.94 0.86
C TRP A 117 -9.90 -3.08 1.25
N THR A 118 -11.19 -2.81 1.33
CA THR A 118 -12.21 -3.82 1.67
C THR A 118 -12.52 -4.76 0.49
N THR A 119 -12.14 -4.36 -0.73
CA THR A 119 -12.31 -5.13 -1.97
C THR A 119 -10.95 -5.20 -2.70
N PRO A 120 -10.45 -6.38 -3.08
CA PRO A 120 -9.19 -6.43 -3.84
C PRO A 120 -9.30 -5.73 -5.19
N ALA A 121 -8.28 -4.98 -5.60
CA ALA A 121 -8.21 -4.44 -6.95
C ALA A 121 -8.11 -5.59 -7.96
N TYR A 122 -8.84 -5.50 -9.08
CA TYR A 122 -8.78 -6.48 -10.16
C TYR A 122 -8.62 -5.77 -11.51
N ASN A 123 -7.89 -6.41 -12.41
CA ASN A 123 -7.73 -5.95 -13.77
C ASN A 123 -9.03 -6.21 -14.57
N VAL A 124 -9.47 -5.21 -15.32
CA VAL A 124 -10.65 -5.30 -16.22
C VAL A 124 -10.27 -5.18 -17.70
N ALA A 125 -8.99 -5.09 -18.02
CA ALA A 125 -8.49 -4.79 -19.35
C ALA A 125 -7.22 -5.58 -19.68
N THR A 126 -7.22 -6.20 -20.86
CA THR A 126 -6.00 -6.76 -21.46
C THR A 126 -5.29 -5.67 -22.26
N PHE A 127 -4.00 -5.48 -22.01
CA PHE A 127 -3.13 -4.52 -22.69
C PHE A 127 -1.95 -5.24 -23.36
#